data_AF-A0A7S2K191-F1
#
_entry.id   AF-A0A7S2K191-F1
#
_cell.length_a   1.000
_cell.length_b   1.000
_cell.length_c   1.000
_cell.angle_alpha   90.00
_cell.angle_beta   90.00
_cell.angle_gamma   90.00
#
_symmetry.space_group_name_H-M   'P 1'
#
loop_
_entity.id
_entity.type
_entity.pdbx_description
1 polymer ?
#
loop_
_entity_poly.entity_id
_entity_poly.type
_entity_poly.pdbx_seq_one_letter_code
_entity_poly.pdbx_strand_id
1 'polypeptide(L)'
;VAGCAPLLDALHSESPTWASRRLVIPEYRGQFASTPAVGHGVSVERSAADLAEVAAALGVRRCSVLCWSTGVQVGLQLALDRPDLVEAMVLIQGTTGRAFESLGQPLCTVPGM
;
A
#
# COMPACT_ATOMS: atom_id res chain seq x y z
N VAL A 1 -13.21 -7.02 -17.37
CA VAL A 1 -11.87 -7.31 -16.79
C VAL A 1 -11.02 -6.07 -16.98
N ALA A 2 -11.16 -5.08 -16.10
CA ALA A 2 -10.37 -3.85 -16.12
C ALA A 2 -9.65 -3.77 -14.77
N GLY A 3 -8.74 -4.74 -14.56
CA GLY A 3 -7.76 -4.71 -13.48
C GLY A 3 -6.56 -3.84 -13.90
N CYS A 4 -5.52 -3.80 -13.06
CA CYS A 4 -4.29 -3.00 -13.15
C CYS A 4 -3.46 -3.10 -14.46
N ALA A 5 -4.00 -3.61 -15.57
CA ALA A 5 -3.34 -3.79 -16.85
C ALA A 5 -2.56 -2.54 -17.31
N PRO A 6 -3.08 -1.30 -17.29
CA PRO A 6 -2.32 -0.15 -17.79
C PRO A 6 -1.09 0.20 -16.94
N LEU A 7 -1.15 0.00 -15.61
CA LEU A 7 -0.03 0.25 -14.71
C LEU A 7 1.01 -0.86 -14.83
N LEU A 8 0.54 -2.12 -14.94
CA LEU A 8 1.40 -3.26 -15.20
C LEU A 8 2.08 -3.12 -16.55
N ASP A 9 1.37 -2.73 -17.59
CA ASP A 9 1.92 -2.51 -18.94
C ASP A 9 2.96 -1.38 -18.93
N ALA A 10 2.70 -0.27 -18.23
CA ALA A 10 3.64 0.82 -18.07
C ALA A 10 4.88 0.43 -17.25
N LEU A 11 4.72 -0.39 -16.22
CA LEU A 11 5.86 -0.96 -15.50
C LEU A 11 6.66 -1.88 -16.44
N HIS A 12 6.01 -2.82 -17.14
CA HIS A 12 6.69 -3.79 -18.01
C HIS A 12 7.36 -3.16 -19.25
N SER A 13 6.88 -2.02 -19.76
CA SER A 13 7.43 -1.38 -20.97
C SER A 13 8.81 -0.76 -20.75
N GLU A 14 9.10 -0.32 -19.52
CA GLU A 14 10.39 0.22 -19.11
C GLU A 14 11.10 -0.91 -18.38
N SER A 15 12.04 -1.65 -18.98
CA SER A 15 12.68 -2.80 -18.29
C SER A 15 13.52 -2.37 -17.09
N PRO A 16 13.18 -2.78 -15.85
CA PRO A 16 14.06 -2.50 -14.72
C PRO A 16 14.44 -3.81 -14.04
N THR A 17 15.43 -3.72 -13.18
CA THR A 17 15.97 -4.79 -12.34
C THR A 17 14.93 -5.59 -11.54
N TRP A 18 13.67 -5.14 -11.46
CA TRP A 18 12.57 -5.86 -10.82
C TRP A 18 11.96 -6.99 -11.65
N ALA A 19 12.27 -7.15 -12.94
CA ALA A 19 11.77 -8.30 -13.73
C ALA A 19 12.16 -9.67 -13.13
N SER A 20 13.21 -9.68 -12.31
CA SER A 20 13.64 -10.84 -11.51
C SER A 20 12.84 -11.08 -10.23
N ARG A 21 11.91 -10.18 -9.88
CA ARG A 21 11.10 -10.21 -8.66
C ARG A 21 9.68 -10.65 -8.97
N ARG A 22 9.10 -11.46 -8.07
CA ARG A 22 7.68 -11.77 -8.11
C ARG A 22 6.88 -10.53 -7.72
N LEU A 23 6.04 -10.03 -8.62
CA LEU A 23 5.14 -8.92 -8.37
C LEU A 23 3.81 -9.43 -7.80
N VAL A 24 3.35 -8.79 -6.72
CA VAL A 24 2.05 -9.06 -6.10
C VAL A 24 1.36 -7.71 -5.93
N ILE A 25 0.19 -7.53 -6.57
CA ILE A 25 -0.63 -6.33 -6.48
C ILE A 25 -1.98 -6.74 -5.91
N PRO A 26 -2.13 -6.74 -4.58
CA PRO A 26 -3.41 -7.01 -3.95
C PRO A 26 -4.35 -5.82 -4.11
N GLU A 27 -5.61 -6.11 -4.40
CA GLU A 27 -6.69 -5.13 -4.34
C GLU A 27 -7.16 -5.03 -2.87
N TYR A 28 -7.43 -3.82 -2.38
CA TYR A 28 -7.95 -3.69 -1.02
C TYR A 28 -9.36 -4.25 -0.91
N ARG A 29 -9.73 -4.71 0.29
CA ARG A 29 -11.12 -5.04 0.61
C ARG A 29 -12.08 -3.93 0.17
N GLY A 30 -13.21 -4.33 -0.40
CA GLY A 30 -14.19 -3.38 -0.96
C GLY A 30 -13.78 -2.71 -2.26
N GLN A 31 -12.63 -3.05 -2.86
CA GLN A 31 -12.20 -2.55 -4.16
C GLN A 31 -12.16 -3.66 -5.19
N PHE A 32 -12.56 -3.32 -6.42
CA PHE A 32 -12.44 -4.16 -7.61
C PHE A 32 -12.99 -5.58 -7.41
N ALA A 33 -12.16 -6.61 -7.52
CA ALA A 33 -12.55 -8.01 -7.38
C ALA A 33 -12.44 -8.52 -5.92
N SER A 34 -11.95 -7.71 -4.99
CA SER A 34 -11.89 -8.08 -3.57
C SER A 34 -13.26 -8.02 -2.91
N THR A 35 -13.44 -8.85 -1.88
CA THR A 35 -14.71 -8.97 -1.14
C THR A 35 -15.21 -7.60 -0.67
N PRO A 36 -16.51 -7.29 -0.83
CA PRO A 36 -17.09 -6.05 -0.34
C PRO A 36 -16.78 -5.81 1.14
N ALA A 37 -16.37 -4.59 1.49
CA ALA A 37 -16.26 -4.20 2.89
C ALA A 37 -17.65 -3.81 3.41
N VAL A 38 -18.10 -4.43 4.50
CA VAL A 38 -19.35 -4.09 5.19
C VAL A 38 -19.04 -3.35 6.49
N GLY A 39 -19.80 -2.28 6.79
CA GLY A 39 -19.65 -1.49 8.02
C GLY A 39 -18.28 -0.78 8.15
N HIS A 40 -17.74 -0.73 9.37
CA HIS A 40 -16.42 -0.12 9.68
C HIS A 40 -15.22 -0.97 9.23
N GLY A 41 -15.40 -1.78 8.18
CA GLY A 41 -14.39 -2.75 7.75
C GLY A 41 -13.18 -2.16 7.02
N VAL A 42 -13.10 -0.83 6.83
CA VAL A 42 -12.02 -0.18 6.07
C VAL A 42 -11.27 0.81 6.96
N SER A 43 -10.02 0.48 7.29
CA SER A 43 -9.07 1.37 7.97
C SER A 43 -7.65 1.09 7.48
N VAL A 44 -6.70 1.98 7.78
CA VAL A 44 -5.29 1.80 7.43
C VAL A 44 -4.72 0.53 8.06
N GLU A 45 -5.01 0.34 9.35
CA GLU A 45 -4.58 -0.80 10.17
C GLU A 45 -5.19 -2.10 9.64
N ARG A 46 -6.48 -2.09 9.30
CA ARG A 46 -7.13 -3.27 8.72
C ARG A 46 -6.55 -3.62 7.36
N SER A 47 -6.32 -2.64 6.49
CA SER A 47 -5.67 -2.87 5.21
C SER A 47 -4.24 -3.40 5.37
N ALA A 48 -3.48 -2.91 6.34
CA ALA A 48 -2.13 -3.41 6.63
C ALA A 48 -2.15 -4.87 7.13
N ALA A 49 -3.09 -5.20 8.02
CA ALA A 49 -3.30 -6.56 8.49
C ALA A 49 -3.64 -7.52 7.33
N ASP A 50 -4.52 -7.11 6.42
CA ASP A 50 -4.85 -7.92 5.24
C ASP A 50 -3.63 -8.16 4.34
N LEU A 51 -2.77 -7.16 4.16
CA LEU A 51 -1.52 -7.34 3.39
C LEU A 51 -0.58 -8.34 4.06
N ALA A 52 -0.50 -8.34 5.39
CA ALA A 52 0.28 -9.33 6.14
C ALA A 52 -0.31 -10.74 6.00
N GLU A 53 -1.64 -10.87 6.04
CA GLU A 53 -2.35 -12.14 5.79
C GLU A 53 -2.10 -12.66 4.36
N VAL A 54 -2.17 -11.77 3.36
CA VAL A 54 -1.83 -12.10 1.97
C VAL A 54 -0.38 -12.56 1.85
N ALA A 55 0.57 -11.85 2.47
CA ALA A 55 1.98 -12.25 2.45
C ALA A 55 2.18 -13.64 3.06
N ALA A 56 1.54 -13.92 4.20
CA ALA A 56 1.58 -15.23 4.85
C ALA A 56 0.99 -16.34 3.96
N ALA A 57 -0.18 -16.10 3.35
CA ALA A 57 -0.82 -17.05 2.45
C ALA A 57 0.02 -17.35 1.20
N LEU A 58 0.82 -16.38 0.75
CA LEU A 58 1.75 -16.53 -0.38
C LEU A 58 3.12 -17.09 0.02
N GLY A 59 3.36 -17.35 1.31
CA GLY A 59 4.65 -17.82 1.84
C GLY A 59 5.76 -16.77 1.81
N VAL A 60 5.41 -15.48 1.71
CA VAL A 60 6.36 -14.38 1.67
C VAL A 60 6.77 -14.04 3.10
N ARG A 61 8.06 -14.26 3.42
CA ARG A 61 8.64 -13.97 4.74
C ARG A 61 9.29 -12.60 4.82
N ARG A 62 9.69 -12.04 3.67
CA ARG A 62 10.33 -10.73 3.56
C ARG A 62 10.13 -10.18 2.14
N CYS A 63 9.75 -8.91 2.01
CA CYS A 63 9.54 -8.27 0.70
C CYS A 63 9.84 -6.77 0.73
N SER A 64 10.02 -6.20 -0.46
CA SER A 64 10.00 -4.76 -0.66
C SER A 64 8.57 -4.33 -1.00
N VAL A 65 8.12 -3.21 -0.45
CA VAL A 65 6.77 -2.68 -0.70
C VAL A 65 6.83 -1.38 -1.50
N LEU A 66 5.98 -1.29 -2.51
CA LEU A 66 5.77 -0.09 -3.30
C LEU A 66 4.40 0.47 -2.97
N CYS A 67 4.36 1.72 -2.55
CA CYS A 67 3.20 2.35 -1.96
C CYS A 67 2.88 3.64 -2.72
N TRP A 68 1.61 3.81 -3.11
CA TRP A 68 1.14 5.01 -3.78
C TRP A 68 -0.05 5.63 -3.05
N SER A 69 -0.03 6.94 -2.85
CA SER A 69 -1.14 7.70 -2.25
C SER A 69 -1.54 7.15 -0.88
N THR A 70 -2.80 6.76 -0.68
CA THR A 70 -3.28 6.08 0.55
C THR A 70 -2.46 4.83 0.91
N GLY A 71 -1.90 4.14 -0.09
CA GLY A 71 -1.03 2.99 0.13
C GLY A 71 0.24 3.31 0.93
N VAL A 72 0.68 4.57 1.01
CA VAL A 72 1.80 5.00 1.86
C VAL A 72 1.46 4.84 3.34
N GLN A 73 0.26 5.27 3.77
CA GLN A 73 -0.18 5.08 5.16
C GLN A 73 -0.27 3.60 5.50
N VAL A 74 -0.84 2.79 4.60
CA VAL A 74 -0.97 1.34 4.77
C VAL A 74 0.39 0.65 4.83
N GLY A 75 1.31 1.00 3.94
CA GLY A 75 2.66 0.44 3.93
C GLY A 75 3.45 0.79 5.19
N LEU A 76 3.35 2.02 5.67
CA LEU A 76 4.01 2.44 6.91
C LEU A 76 3.44 1.69 8.11
N GLN A 77 2.11 1.54 8.18
CA GLN A 77 1.47 0.74 9.22
C GLN A 77 1.93 -0.72 9.16
N LEU A 78 2.02 -1.33 7.97
CA LEU A 78 2.56 -2.67 7.80
C LEU A 78 4.00 -2.79 8.30
N ALA A 79 4.85 -1.79 8.03
CA ALA A 79 6.24 -1.79 8.49
C ALA A 79 6.36 -1.64 10.01
N LEU A 80 5.44 -0.90 10.64
CA LEU A 80 5.35 -0.79 12.10
C LEU A 80 4.90 -2.11 12.75
N ASP A 81 3.86 -2.74 12.19
CA ASP A 81 3.28 -3.95 12.75
C ASP A 81 4.12 -5.19 12.46
N ARG A 82 4.79 -5.23 11.30
CA ARG A 82 5.56 -6.37 10.77
C ARG A 82 6.93 -5.94 10.21
N PRO A 83 7.82 -5.41 11.06
CA PRO A 83 9.16 -4.99 10.64
C PRO A 83 10.01 -6.16 10.13
N ASP A 84 9.67 -7.40 10.51
CA ASP A 84 10.30 -8.63 10.01
C ASP A 84 9.98 -8.90 8.52
N LEU A 85 8.81 -8.43 8.06
CA LEU A 85 8.31 -8.66 6.71
C LEU A 85 8.80 -7.62 5.72
N VAL A 86 8.99 -6.36 6.14
CA VAL A 86 9.30 -5.25 5.23
C VAL A 86 10.81 -4.99 5.18
N GLU A 87 11.43 -5.31 4.05
CA GLU A 87 12.86 -5.06 3.80
C GLU A 87 13.17 -3.63 3.38
N ALA A 88 12.34 -3.09 2.49
CA ALA A 88 12.54 -1.80 1.87
C ALA A 88 11.18 -1.24 1.41
N MET A 89 11.09 0.08 1.32
CA MET A 89 9.86 0.77 0.94
C MET A 89 10.14 1.81 -0.14
N VAL A 90 9.21 1.92 -1.10
CA VAL A 90 9.14 3.03 -2.05
C VAL A 90 7.81 3.74 -1.82
N LEU A 91 7.87 5.01 -1.39
CA LEU A 91 6.69 5.80 -1.01
C LEU A 91 6.46 6.90 -2.05
N ILE A 92 5.35 6.81 -2.78
CA ILE A 92 5.06 7.69 -3.91
C ILE A 92 3.83 8.55 -3.58
N GLN A 93 4.02 9.86 -3.49
CA GLN A 93 2.93 10.85 -3.42
C GLN A 93 1.89 10.53 -2.32
N GLY A 94 2.35 10.15 -1.13
CA GLY A 94 1.49 9.89 0.03
C GLY A 94 1.90 10.70 1.25
N THR A 95 1.19 10.53 2.34
CA THR A 95 1.41 11.23 3.61
C THR A 95 1.39 10.24 4.78
N THR A 96 1.89 10.68 5.93
CA THR A 96 1.77 9.98 7.21
C THR A 96 0.58 10.51 8.01
N GLY A 97 0.06 9.73 8.95
CA GLY A 97 -1.08 10.14 9.78
C GLY A 97 -2.37 10.29 8.98
N ARG A 98 -3.30 11.14 9.46
CA ARG A 98 -4.61 11.31 8.83
C ARG A 98 -4.53 12.31 7.68
N ALA A 99 -4.54 11.80 6.45
CA ALA A 99 -4.33 12.62 5.25
C ALA A 99 -5.25 13.85 5.13
N PHE A 100 -6.48 13.77 5.62
CA PHE A 100 -7.42 14.90 5.59
C PHE A 100 -7.17 15.96 6.67
N GLU A 101 -6.39 15.65 7.72
CA GLU A 101 -5.98 16.63 8.72
C GLU A 101 -4.89 17.57 8.19
N SER A 102 -4.21 17.21 7.09
CA SER A 102 -3.25 18.07 6.38
C SER A 102 -3.90 18.89 5.25
N LEU A 103 -5.22 18.83 5.07
CA LEU A 103 -5.92 19.65 4.06
C LEU A 103 -5.65 21.14 4.32
N GLY A 104 -5.10 21.83 3.31
CA GLY A 104 -4.75 23.25 3.39
C GLY A 104 -3.27 23.54 3.65
N GLN A 105 -2.41 22.53 3.76
CA GLN A 105 -0.95 22.74 3.73
C GLN A 105 -0.46 23.09 2.32
N PRO A 106 0.47 24.06 2.17
CA PRO A 106 1.27 24.70 3.22
C PRO A 106 0.66 26.02 3.76
N LEU A 107 -0.57 26.38 3.39
CA LEU A 107 -1.17 27.68 3.73
C LEU A 107 -1.49 27.81 5.23
N CYS A 108 -1.74 26.69 5.92
CA CYS A 108 -1.85 26.62 7.37
C CYS A 108 -0.93 25.53 7.92
N THR A 109 0.17 25.91 8.57
CA THR A 109 0.96 25.00 9.41
C THR A 109 0.23 24.77 10.72
N VAL A 110 0.02 23.50 11.10
CA VAL A 110 -0.44 23.13 12.44
C VAL A 110 0.80 22.91 13.29
N PRO A 111 1.07 23.72 14.33
CA PRO A 111 2.22 23.49 15.21
C PRO A 111 2.05 22.16 15.95
N GLY A 112 3.07 21.29 15.89
CA GLY A 112 3.12 20.04 16.68
C GLY A 112 2.62 18.78 15.98
N MET A 113 2.51 18.79 14.65
CA MET A 113 2.51 17.59 13.82
C MET A 113 3.93 17.27 13.37
#